data_AF-A0A1S5QN17-F1
#
_entry.id   AF-A0A1S5QN17-F1
#
_cell.length_a   1.000
_cell.length_b   1.000
_cell.length_c   1.000
_cell.angle_alpha   90.00
_cell.angle_beta   90.00
_cell.angle_gamma   90.00
#
_symmetry.space_group_name_H-M   'P 1'
#
loop_
_entity.id
_entity.type
_entity.pdbx_description
1 polymer ?
#
loop_
_entity_poly.entity_id
_entity_poly.type
_entity_poly.pdbx_seq_one_letter_code
_entity_poly.pdbx_strand_id
1 'polypeptide(L)'
;GILDNVGLRIQEISIYKSKDAVNYTTGAANSDAKKYMADLTRRVQEYCLSFTFTHIDFQKSVVGRAFTASANPSAPAGGICEKPREEYGRLISYNVGFVTSLNNGSQMSRVVFVETFAHEVGHSFGSHHDREEKEECVPESEEGNFLMAVTSNDGTKPNHRKFSPCSIAQISSVLAKRGESCLVNYNLSLCGNGITESGEECDCGTYLTCNRVDPCCAPRDGYESDEECTIRRSSGYVCSPKESPCCATNCQVDSNTSRACGATLLECDDRRSCNGKSQRCPLAFPKPDGTSCQSDSRLCSRGSCNQSVCLFFGLNANAKKKINCAMCAANYGIP
;
A
#
# COMPACT_ATOMS: atom_id res chain seq x y z
N GLY A 1 -15.32 -1.88 -4.12
CA GLY A 1 -15.71 -3.23 -3.68
C GLY A 1 -16.46 -3.09 -2.37
N ILE A 2 -17.25 -4.10 -2.03
CA ILE A 2 -17.77 -4.26 -0.66
C ILE A 2 -16.57 -4.62 0.21
N LEU A 3 -16.40 -3.96 1.36
CA LEU A 3 -15.35 -4.31 2.32
C LEU A 3 -15.63 -5.72 2.85
N ASP A 4 -14.62 -6.58 2.83
CA ASP A 4 -14.67 -7.97 3.30
C ASP A 4 -14.32 -8.09 4.79
N ASN A 5 -14.13 -6.96 5.48
CA ASN A 5 -13.75 -6.84 6.89
C ASN A 5 -12.45 -7.57 7.25
N VAL A 6 -11.59 -7.87 6.27
CA VAL A 6 -10.24 -8.38 6.50
C VAL A 6 -9.26 -7.23 6.31
N GLY A 7 -8.45 -6.96 7.33
CA GLY A 7 -7.52 -5.84 7.34
C GLY A 7 -6.16 -6.18 7.94
N LEU A 8 -5.20 -5.27 7.76
CA LEU A 8 -3.89 -5.35 8.39
C LEU A 8 -3.82 -4.31 9.51
N ARG A 9 -3.43 -4.75 10.71
CA ARG A 9 -3.05 -3.87 11.82
C ARG A 9 -1.56 -4.01 12.06
N ILE A 10 -0.88 -2.88 12.17
CA ILE A 10 0.54 -2.87 12.50
C ILE A 10 0.68 -3.09 14.00
N GLN A 11 1.26 -4.22 14.38
CA GLN A 11 1.55 -4.54 15.78
C GLN A 11 2.88 -3.95 16.24
N GLU A 12 3.89 -3.94 15.35
CA GLU A 12 5.22 -3.43 15.63
C GLU A 12 5.85 -2.82 14.36
N ILE A 13 6.62 -1.76 14.52
CA ILE A 13 7.49 -1.20 13.47
C ILE A 13 8.92 -1.13 14.00
N SER A 14 9.84 -1.76 13.28
CA SER A 14 11.28 -1.68 13.52
C SER A 14 11.97 -0.97 12.35
N ILE A 15 12.68 0.13 12.63
CA ILE A 15 13.39 0.94 11.61
C ILE A 15 14.91 0.84 11.83
N TYR A 16 15.61 0.24 10.87
CA TYR A 16 17.08 0.13 10.88
C TYR A 16 17.71 1.32 10.15
N LYS A 17 18.45 2.15 10.90
CA LYS A 17 19.08 3.38 10.37
C LYS A 17 20.41 3.14 9.65
N SER A 18 21.02 1.97 9.84
CA SER A 18 22.30 1.62 9.23
C SER A 18 22.38 0.11 8.99
N LYS A 19 23.23 -0.29 8.04
CA LYS A 19 23.51 -1.70 7.73
C LYS A 19 24.22 -2.44 8.88
N ASP A 20 24.85 -1.68 9.78
CA ASP A 20 25.61 -2.20 10.93
C ASP A 20 24.74 -2.27 12.19
N ALA A 21 23.44 -1.96 12.08
CA ALA A 21 22.52 -2.00 13.20
C ALA A 21 22.40 -3.43 13.75
N VAL A 22 22.41 -3.54 15.08
CA VAL A 22 22.19 -4.81 15.80
C VAL A 22 20.83 -5.37 15.36
N ASN A 23 20.78 -6.68 15.09
CA ASN A 23 19.62 -7.40 14.53
C ASN A 23 19.23 -7.05 13.08
N TYR A 24 20.04 -6.28 12.34
CA TYR A 24 19.90 -6.17 10.90
C TYR A 24 20.46 -7.42 10.21
N THR A 25 19.63 -8.47 10.09
CA THR A 25 20.06 -9.80 9.61
C THR A 25 20.23 -9.89 8.08
N THR A 26 19.83 -8.86 7.35
CA THR A 26 19.88 -8.76 5.88
C THR A 26 21.14 -8.00 5.40
N GLY A 27 22.17 -7.97 6.25
CA GLY A 27 23.44 -7.26 6.10
C GLY A 27 24.35 -7.79 5.00
N ALA A 28 23.97 -7.55 3.75
CA ALA A 28 24.84 -7.25 2.61
C ALA A 28 23.94 -6.71 1.49
N ALA A 29 24.49 -5.88 0.61
CA ALA A 29 23.86 -5.44 -0.65
C ALA A 29 23.64 -6.66 -1.59
N ASN A 30 22.83 -7.61 -1.16
CA ASN A 30 22.59 -8.84 -1.86
C ASN A 30 21.41 -8.60 -2.79
N SER A 31 21.73 -8.33 -4.05
CA SER A 31 20.74 -8.20 -5.11
C SER A 31 20.10 -9.54 -5.49
N ASP A 32 20.47 -10.66 -4.86
CA ASP A 32 19.75 -11.93 -4.96
C ASP A 32 18.56 -11.98 -3.99
N ALA A 33 17.37 -11.79 -4.55
CA ALA A 33 16.09 -11.83 -3.83
C ALA A 33 15.86 -13.14 -3.05
N LYS A 34 16.36 -14.29 -3.54
CA LYS A 34 16.17 -15.58 -2.85
C LYS A 34 17.01 -15.66 -1.58
N LYS A 35 18.25 -15.21 -1.65
CA LYS A 35 19.14 -15.15 -0.49
C LYS A 35 18.64 -14.12 0.52
N TYR A 36 18.19 -12.95 0.06
CA TYR A 36 17.58 -11.95 0.92
C TYR A 36 16.37 -12.50 1.67
N MET A 37 15.49 -13.24 0.98
CA MET A 37 14.37 -13.93 1.61
C MET A 37 14.81 -14.97 2.66
N ALA A 38 15.83 -15.78 2.34
CA ALA A 38 16.41 -16.74 3.30
C ALA A 38 17.10 -16.06 4.51
N ASP A 39 17.52 -14.80 4.37
CA ASP A 39 18.04 -14.00 5.46
C ASP A 39 16.93 -13.45 6.37
N LEU A 40 15.78 -13.14 5.78
CA LEU A 40 14.58 -12.71 6.51
C LEU A 40 13.95 -13.83 7.32
N THR A 41 13.93 -15.07 6.83
CA THR A 41 13.35 -16.20 7.59
C THR A 41 14.07 -16.45 8.91
N ARG A 42 15.32 -16.00 9.04
CA ARG A 42 16.09 -16.10 10.29
C ARG A 42 15.66 -15.12 11.37
N ARG A 43 14.78 -14.16 11.05
CA ARG A 43 14.11 -13.29 12.02
C ARG A 43 12.88 -14.01 12.54
N VAL A 44 13.10 -14.78 13.60
CA VAL A 44 12.03 -15.51 14.28
C VAL A 44 11.06 -14.52 14.91
N GLN A 45 9.77 -14.72 14.67
CA GLN A 45 8.69 -13.86 15.15
C GLN A 45 7.36 -14.64 15.23
N GLU A 46 6.41 -14.16 16.04
CA GLU A 46 5.12 -14.83 16.34
C GLU A 46 3.88 -14.06 15.86
N TYR A 47 4.06 -12.95 15.16
CA TYR A 47 2.99 -12.18 14.52
C TYR A 47 2.32 -12.97 13.38
N CYS A 48 1.12 -12.54 12.97
CA CYS A 48 0.42 -13.12 11.82
C CYS A 48 1.30 -13.14 10.56
N LEU A 49 1.96 -12.02 10.28
CA LEU A 49 2.76 -11.79 9.08
C LEU A 49 3.77 -10.68 9.36
N SER A 50 4.98 -10.79 8.80
CA SER A 50 6.03 -9.76 8.90
C SER A 50 6.50 -9.36 7.51
N PHE A 51 6.61 -8.05 7.25
CA PHE A 51 7.06 -7.52 5.96
C PHE A 51 8.21 -6.53 6.12
N THR A 52 9.20 -6.65 5.24
CA THR A 52 10.35 -5.74 5.17
C THR A 52 10.26 -4.83 3.95
N PHE A 53 10.42 -3.53 4.19
CA PHE A 53 10.44 -2.50 3.15
C PHE A 53 11.89 -2.11 2.91
N THR A 54 12.36 -2.17 1.65
CA THR A 54 13.76 -1.90 1.30
C THR A 54 13.91 -0.98 0.07
N HIS A 55 15.15 -0.60 -0.20
CA HIS A 55 15.55 0.21 -1.36
C HIS A 55 16.77 -0.45 -2.03
N ILE A 56 16.63 -1.74 -2.35
CA ILE A 56 17.66 -2.57 -2.99
C ILE A 56 17.17 -2.91 -4.40
N ASP A 57 18.04 -2.75 -5.39
CA ASP A 57 17.76 -3.21 -6.74
C ASP A 57 18.09 -4.71 -6.84
N PHE A 58 17.06 -5.55 -6.92
CA PHE A 58 17.23 -7.00 -7.02
C PHE A 58 17.39 -7.44 -8.47
N GLN A 59 18.24 -8.44 -8.67
CA GLN A 59 18.49 -9.08 -9.97
C GLN A 59 17.18 -9.61 -10.57
N LYS A 60 17.10 -9.61 -11.91
CA LYS A 60 15.94 -10.08 -12.67
C LYS A 60 14.66 -9.29 -12.40
N SER A 61 14.79 -8.01 -12.05
CA SER A 61 13.67 -7.08 -11.85
C SER A 61 12.68 -7.52 -10.76
N VAL A 62 13.17 -8.18 -9.70
CA VAL A 62 12.31 -8.65 -8.61
C VAL A 62 11.96 -7.47 -7.70
N VAL A 63 10.68 -7.11 -7.64
CA VAL A 63 10.18 -5.98 -6.84
C VAL A 63 9.63 -6.38 -5.47
N GLY A 64 9.37 -7.67 -5.27
CA GLY A 64 8.87 -8.24 -4.03
C GLY A 64 9.00 -9.75 -4.00
N ARG A 65 8.88 -10.31 -2.80
CA ARG A 65 8.73 -11.76 -2.61
C ARG A 65 8.09 -12.07 -1.26
N ALA A 66 7.13 -12.98 -1.27
CA ALA A 66 6.52 -13.59 -0.09
C ALA A 66 6.45 -15.12 -0.19
N PHE A 67 6.33 -15.78 0.95
CA PHE A 67 5.94 -17.20 0.98
C PHE A 67 4.43 -17.33 0.80
N THR A 68 4.00 -18.24 -0.06
CA THR A 68 2.57 -18.45 -0.32
C THR A 68 1.96 -19.34 0.75
N ALA A 69 0.89 -18.90 1.41
CA ALA A 69 0.14 -19.77 2.31
C ALA A 69 -0.62 -20.86 1.54
N SER A 70 -0.85 -21.98 2.21
CA SER A 70 -1.70 -23.04 1.68
C SER A 70 -2.73 -23.50 2.71
N ALA A 71 -3.90 -23.85 2.20
CA ALA A 71 -4.95 -24.53 2.93
C ALA A 71 -4.70 -26.05 3.02
N ASN A 72 -3.69 -26.57 2.32
CA ASN A 72 -3.29 -27.97 2.41
C ASN A 72 -2.20 -28.14 3.49
N PRO A 73 -2.43 -28.90 4.58
CA PRO A 73 -1.42 -29.12 5.62
C PRO A 73 -0.13 -29.78 5.13
N SER A 74 -0.17 -30.49 4.00
CA SER A 74 1.00 -31.14 3.39
C SER A 74 1.77 -30.23 2.42
N ALA A 75 1.29 -29.02 2.16
CA ALA A 75 2.01 -28.06 1.32
C ALA A 75 3.25 -27.50 2.04
N PRO A 76 4.21 -26.91 1.31
CA PRO A 76 5.33 -26.20 1.91
C PRO A 76 4.87 -25.13 2.91
N ALA A 77 5.63 -24.95 4.00
CA ALA A 77 5.37 -23.95 5.02
C ALA A 77 5.44 -22.53 4.44
N GLY A 78 4.54 -21.64 4.86
CA GLY A 78 4.48 -20.29 4.30
C GLY A 78 3.24 -19.49 4.63
N GLY A 79 3.41 -18.16 4.53
CA GLY A 79 2.35 -17.17 4.60
C GLY A 79 1.75 -16.99 5.99
N ILE A 80 0.54 -16.44 6.06
CA ILE A 80 -0.09 -16.03 7.33
C ILE A 80 -0.19 -17.17 8.35
N CYS A 81 -0.03 -16.81 9.62
CA CYS A 81 -0.14 -17.73 10.75
C CYS A 81 0.84 -18.93 10.74
N GLU A 82 1.89 -18.89 9.92
CA GLU A 82 2.92 -19.93 9.98
C GLU A 82 3.73 -19.79 11.27
N LYS A 83 3.71 -20.83 12.10
CA LYS A 83 4.54 -20.88 13.32
C LYS A 83 6.01 -21.08 12.97
N PRO A 84 6.94 -20.55 13.77
CA PRO A 84 8.35 -20.85 13.59
C PRO A 84 8.63 -22.35 13.61
N ARG A 85 9.51 -22.82 12.71
CA ARG A 85 9.88 -24.24 12.56
C ARG A 85 11.38 -24.41 12.74
N GLU A 86 11.77 -25.54 13.31
CA GLU A 86 13.19 -25.89 13.41
C GLU A 86 13.65 -26.55 12.11
N GLU A 87 14.68 -26.00 11.48
CA GLU A 87 15.32 -26.54 10.29
C GLU A 87 16.84 -26.48 10.45
N TYR A 88 17.52 -27.61 10.26
CA TYR A 88 18.97 -27.74 10.43
C TYR A 88 19.51 -27.18 11.77
N GLY A 89 18.77 -27.40 12.87
CA GLY A 89 19.13 -26.94 14.22
C GLY A 89 18.91 -25.45 14.47
N ARG A 90 18.13 -24.77 13.62
CA ARG A 90 17.79 -23.35 13.76
C ARG A 90 16.31 -23.11 13.59
N LEU A 91 15.75 -22.25 14.44
CA LEU A 91 14.38 -21.80 14.31
C LEU A 91 14.26 -20.75 13.19
N ILE A 92 13.27 -20.91 12.31
CA ILE A 92 13.01 -20.05 11.15
C ILE A 92 11.52 -19.74 11.01
N SER A 93 11.20 -18.57 10.46
CA SER A 93 9.84 -18.07 10.22
C SER A 93 9.57 -17.97 8.72
N TYR A 94 8.49 -18.60 8.25
CA TYR A 94 8.06 -18.58 6.84
C TYR A 94 6.84 -17.65 6.60
N ASN A 95 6.36 -16.97 7.63
CA ASN A 95 5.38 -15.88 7.56
C ASN A 95 6.07 -14.51 7.38
N VAL A 96 7.03 -14.45 6.46
CA VAL A 96 7.81 -13.24 6.15
C VAL A 96 7.71 -12.89 4.66
N GLY A 97 7.87 -11.62 4.33
CA GLY A 97 7.96 -11.13 2.96
C GLY A 97 8.73 -9.82 2.86
N PHE A 98 9.03 -9.39 1.64
CA PHE A 98 9.61 -8.07 1.40
C PHE A 98 9.12 -7.43 0.12
N VAL A 99 9.24 -6.11 0.07
CA VAL A 99 9.09 -5.29 -1.13
C VAL A 99 10.22 -4.27 -1.22
N THR A 100 10.64 -3.97 -2.45
CA THR A 100 11.62 -2.92 -2.72
C THR A 100 11.00 -1.75 -3.47
N SER A 101 11.51 -0.56 -3.22
CA SER A 101 11.13 0.67 -3.89
C SER A 101 11.99 0.98 -5.13
N LEU A 102 12.94 0.11 -5.48
CA LEU A 102 13.88 0.29 -6.58
C LEU A 102 13.81 -0.89 -7.55
N ASN A 103 13.74 -0.62 -8.85
CA ASN A 103 13.73 -1.63 -9.90
C ASN A 103 14.54 -1.14 -11.10
N ASN A 104 15.58 -1.89 -11.50
CA ASN A 104 16.46 -1.55 -12.62
C ASN A 104 17.00 -0.11 -12.54
N GLY A 105 17.50 0.26 -11.36
CA GLY A 105 18.07 1.58 -11.06
C GLY A 105 17.05 2.72 -10.95
N SER A 106 15.75 2.46 -11.14
CA SER A 106 14.70 3.48 -11.11
C SER A 106 13.78 3.32 -9.91
N GLN A 107 13.49 4.43 -9.22
CA GLN A 107 12.55 4.42 -8.11
C GLN A 107 11.13 4.17 -8.62
N MET A 108 10.44 3.23 -7.98
CA MET A 108 9.05 2.90 -8.31
C MET A 108 8.11 4.01 -7.84
N SER A 109 7.05 4.25 -8.61
CA SER A 109 5.98 5.14 -8.16
C SER A 109 5.30 4.58 -6.92
N ARG A 110 4.77 5.46 -6.06
CA ARG A 110 4.10 5.04 -4.83
C ARG A 110 2.93 4.08 -5.09
N VAL A 111 2.21 4.28 -6.18
CA VAL A 111 1.09 3.40 -6.57
C VAL A 111 1.57 2.00 -6.87
N VAL A 112 2.56 1.85 -7.76
CA VAL A 112 3.10 0.54 -8.12
C VAL A 112 3.74 -0.14 -6.91
N PHE A 113 4.40 0.63 -6.03
CA PHE A 113 4.96 0.11 -4.79
C PHE A 113 3.88 -0.47 -3.84
N VAL A 114 2.77 0.24 -3.65
CA VAL A 114 1.66 -0.22 -2.81
C VAL A 114 0.97 -1.44 -3.42
N GLU A 115 0.79 -1.46 -4.75
CA GLU A 115 0.24 -2.63 -5.46
C GLU A 115 1.18 -3.84 -5.36
N THR A 116 2.50 -3.63 -5.48
CA THR A 116 3.49 -4.69 -5.26
C THR A 116 3.40 -5.25 -3.84
N PHE A 117 3.28 -4.39 -2.83
CA PHE A 117 3.08 -4.84 -1.46
C PHE A 117 1.78 -5.64 -1.30
N ALA A 118 0.67 -5.17 -1.86
CA ALA A 118 -0.60 -5.88 -1.82
C ALA A 118 -0.54 -7.23 -2.55
N HIS A 119 0.20 -7.33 -3.65
CA HIS A 119 0.46 -8.57 -4.39
C HIS A 119 1.20 -9.60 -3.53
N GLU A 120 2.29 -9.20 -2.86
CA GLU A 120 3.04 -10.09 -1.97
C GLU A 120 2.24 -10.48 -0.72
N VAL A 121 1.39 -9.59 -0.21
CA VAL A 121 0.41 -9.94 0.83
C VAL A 121 -0.61 -10.95 0.29
N GLY A 122 -1.07 -10.80 -0.96
CA GLY A 122 -1.95 -11.76 -1.63
C GLY A 122 -1.35 -13.17 -1.68
N HIS A 123 -0.05 -13.29 -1.99
CA HIS A 123 0.68 -14.55 -1.83
C HIS A 123 0.67 -15.04 -0.38
N SER A 124 0.99 -14.18 0.58
CA SER A 124 1.00 -14.55 2.01
C SER A 124 -0.37 -15.04 2.50
N PHE A 125 -1.47 -14.60 1.88
CA PHE A 125 -2.83 -15.05 2.14
C PHE A 125 -3.24 -16.27 1.31
N GLY A 126 -2.38 -16.74 0.41
CA GLY A 126 -2.51 -18.01 -0.30
C GLY A 126 -2.95 -17.91 -1.75
N SER A 127 -3.05 -16.71 -2.31
CA SER A 127 -3.27 -16.57 -3.75
C SER A 127 -2.00 -16.94 -4.50
N HIS A 128 -2.12 -17.77 -5.52
CA HIS A 128 -1.14 -17.89 -6.59
C HIS A 128 -1.40 -16.81 -7.64
N HIS A 129 -0.50 -16.71 -8.63
CA HIS A 129 -0.75 -15.82 -9.76
C HIS A 129 -2.00 -16.24 -10.52
N ASP A 130 -2.72 -15.25 -11.03
CA ASP A 130 -3.79 -15.45 -12.00
C ASP A 130 -3.16 -15.99 -13.31
N ARG A 131 -3.55 -17.21 -13.70
CA ARG A 131 -3.04 -17.89 -14.91
C ARG A 131 -4.05 -17.75 -16.05
N GLU A 132 -3.52 -17.60 -17.27
CA GLU A 132 -4.26 -17.35 -18.51
C GLU A 132 -5.31 -18.42 -18.85
N GLU A 133 -5.23 -19.61 -18.25
CA GLU A 133 -6.16 -20.73 -18.52
C GLU A 133 -7.59 -20.49 -17.98
N LYS A 134 -7.81 -19.44 -17.18
CA LYS A 134 -9.14 -19.07 -16.65
C LYS A 134 -9.48 -17.63 -17.01
N GLU A 135 -10.32 -17.46 -18.02
CA GLU A 135 -10.78 -16.16 -18.54
C GLU A 135 -11.40 -15.27 -17.43
N GLU A 136 -12.05 -15.87 -16.42
CA GLU A 136 -12.57 -15.17 -15.24
C GLU A 136 -11.51 -14.44 -14.40
N CYS A 137 -10.24 -14.84 -14.49
CA CYS A 137 -9.16 -14.34 -13.64
C CYS A 137 -8.07 -13.59 -14.42
N VAL A 138 -8.08 -13.70 -15.74
CA VAL A 138 -7.26 -12.90 -16.65
C VAL A 138 -8.17 -12.30 -17.70
N PRO A 139 -8.98 -11.28 -17.33
CA PRO A 139 -9.91 -10.70 -18.28
C PRO A 139 -9.13 -9.92 -19.34
N GLU A 140 -9.29 -10.28 -20.61
CA GLU A 140 -8.85 -9.44 -21.73
C GLU A 140 -9.77 -8.21 -21.83
N SER A 141 -9.57 -7.24 -20.93
CA SER A 141 -10.46 -6.09 -20.78
C SER A 141 -9.72 -4.76 -20.71
N GLU A 142 -10.40 -3.69 -21.10
CA GLU A 142 -9.93 -2.31 -20.93
C GLU A 142 -9.70 -1.92 -19.46
N GLU A 143 -10.24 -2.71 -18.52
CA GLU A 143 -10.05 -2.54 -17.08
C GLU A 143 -8.71 -3.09 -16.57
N GLY A 144 -7.90 -3.72 -17.43
CA GLY A 144 -6.60 -4.29 -17.12
C GLY A 144 -6.67 -5.61 -16.35
N ASN A 145 -5.49 -6.16 -16.04
CA ASN A 145 -5.36 -7.39 -15.27
C ASN A 145 -5.70 -7.15 -13.78
N PHE A 146 -5.92 -8.23 -13.04
CA PHE A 146 -6.07 -8.16 -11.58
C PHE A 146 -4.73 -8.04 -10.87
N LEU A 147 -4.79 -7.76 -9.56
CA LEU A 147 -3.63 -7.56 -8.69
C LEU A 147 -2.64 -8.74 -8.70
N MET A 148 -3.12 -9.97 -8.85
CA MET A 148 -2.29 -11.19 -8.82
C MET A 148 -1.82 -11.66 -10.20
N ALA A 149 -1.87 -10.78 -11.22
CA ALA A 149 -1.30 -11.09 -12.53
C ALA A 149 0.19 -11.47 -12.45
N VAL A 150 0.64 -12.35 -13.35
CA VAL A 150 2.06 -12.73 -13.47
C VAL A 150 2.93 -11.56 -13.94
N THR A 151 2.33 -10.63 -14.68
CA THR A 151 3.00 -9.45 -15.22
C THR A 151 2.78 -8.24 -14.30
N SER A 152 3.79 -7.37 -14.24
CA SER A 152 3.69 -6.16 -13.42
C SER A 152 2.61 -5.21 -13.95
N ASN A 153 1.73 -4.80 -13.05
CA ASN A 153 0.75 -3.76 -13.30
C ASN A 153 1.39 -2.36 -13.19
N ASP A 154 0.97 -1.42 -14.03
CA ASP A 154 1.44 -0.02 -14.00
C ASP A 154 0.62 0.87 -13.06
N GLY A 155 -0.39 0.30 -12.39
CA GLY A 155 -1.28 0.99 -11.46
C GLY A 155 -2.29 1.97 -12.08
N THR A 156 -2.43 1.98 -13.41
CA THR A 156 -3.31 2.91 -14.12
C THR A 156 -4.73 2.38 -14.34
N LYS A 157 -4.92 1.06 -14.35
CA LYS A 157 -6.20 0.44 -14.69
C LYS A 157 -7.01 0.03 -13.43
N PRO A 158 -8.35 0.04 -13.49
CA PRO A 158 -9.22 -0.25 -12.35
C PRO A 158 -8.98 -1.60 -11.67
N ASN A 159 -8.63 -2.66 -12.41
CA ASN A 159 -8.46 -3.99 -11.84
C ASN A 159 -7.10 -4.20 -11.16
N HIS A 160 -6.11 -3.34 -11.40
CA HIS A 160 -4.80 -3.42 -10.74
C HIS A 160 -4.89 -3.35 -9.21
N ARG A 161 -6.01 -2.86 -8.67
CA ARG A 161 -6.30 -2.72 -7.22
C ARG A 161 -7.34 -3.70 -6.70
N LYS A 162 -7.69 -4.73 -7.48
CA LYS A 162 -8.68 -5.74 -7.13
C LYS A 162 -8.06 -7.13 -7.23
N PHE A 163 -8.42 -8.00 -6.30
CA PHE A 163 -8.18 -9.42 -6.45
C PHE A 163 -9.16 -10.00 -7.49
N SER A 164 -8.70 -10.98 -8.26
CA SER A 164 -9.56 -11.72 -9.19
C SER A 164 -10.50 -12.65 -8.41
N PRO A 165 -11.56 -13.17 -9.04
CA PRO A 165 -12.39 -14.23 -8.45
C PRO A 165 -11.56 -15.46 -8.02
N CYS A 166 -10.52 -15.84 -8.76
CA CYS A 166 -9.61 -16.93 -8.40
C CYS A 166 -8.82 -16.62 -7.13
N SER A 167 -8.24 -15.42 -7.06
CA SER A 167 -7.47 -15.00 -5.90
C SER A 167 -8.35 -15.00 -4.65
N ILE A 168 -9.57 -14.45 -4.75
CA ILE A 168 -10.54 -14.41 -3.66
C ILE A 168 -10.87 -15.83 -3.17
N ALA A 169 -11.12 -16.78 -4.07
CA ALA A 169 -11.42 -18.16 -3.70
C ALA A 169 -10.25 -18.86 -2.95
N GLN A 170 -9.01 -18.63 -3.41
CA GLN A 170 -7.82 -19.21 -2.78
C GLN A 170 -7.55 -18.61 -1.40
N ILE A 171 -7.63 -17.27 -1.30
CA ILE A 171 -7.47 -16.54 -0.04
C ILE A 171 -8.54 -16.99 0.97
N SER A 172 -9.79 -17.10 0.54
CA SER A 172 -10.90 -17.52 1.41
C SER A 172 -10.67 -18.92 1.99
N SER A 173 -10.12 -19.85 1.20
CA SER A 173 -9.80 -21.21 1.65
C SER A 173 -8.70 -21.24 2.72
N VAL A 174 -7.68 -20.40 2.59
CA VAL A 174 -6.62 -20.25 3.60
C VAL A 174 -7.16 -19.61 4.88
N LEU A 175 -7.92 -18.52 4.75
CA LEU A 175 -8.52 -17.82 5.88
C LEU A 175 -9.41 -18.76 6.71
N ALA A 176 -10.26 -19.56 6.05
CA ALA A 176 -11.14 -20.51 6.73
C ALA A 176 -10.38 -21.60 7.52
N LYS A 177 -9.17 -21.99 7.10
CA LYS A 177 -8.41 -23.07 7.75
C LYS A 177 -7.34 -22.60 8.73
N ARG A 178 -6.75 -21.43 8.48
CA ARG A 178 -5.58 -20.93 9.21
C ARG A 178 -5.86 -19.63 9.93
N GLY A 179 -6.83 -18.84 9.49
CA GLY A 179 -7.10 -17.49 9.99
C GLY A 179 -7.24 -17.44 11.51
N GLU A 180 -8.05 -18.34 12.09
CA GLU A 180 -8.31 -18.36 13.54
C GLU A 180 -7.06 -18.56 14.40
N SER A 181 -5.96 -19.09 13.85
CA SER A 181 -4.75 -19.38 14.61
C SER A 181 -3.89 -18.14 14.90
N CYS A 182 -4.10 -17.03 14.20
CA CYS A 182 -3.34 -15.80 14.41
C CYS A 182 -4.08 -14.49 14.08
N LEU A 183 -5.16 -14.53 13.29
CA LEU A 183 -6.01 -13.38 13.09
C LEU A 183 -6.87 -13.19 14.33
N VAL A 184 -7.01 -11.93 14.72
CA VAL A 184 -7.82 -11.53 15.87
C VAL A 184 -9.08 -10.86 15.37
N ASN A 185 -10.21 -11.20 15.97
CA ASN A 185 -11.43 -10.43 15.76
C ASN A 185 -11.19 -9.03 16.29
N TYR A 186 -11.20 -8.05 15.39
CA TYR A 186 -11.07 -6.65 15.74
C TYR A 186 -12.45 -6.05 15.93
N ASN A 187 -13.02 -6.23 17.13
CA ASN A 187 -14.35 -5.73 17.48
C ASN A 187 -14.34 -4.67 18.59
N LEU A 188 -13.18 -4.12 18.93
CA LEU A 188 -13.08 -3.05 19.93
C LEU A 188 -12.26 -1.93 19.29
N SER A 189 -12.95 -0.97 18.69
CA SER A 189 -12.46 0.41 18.71
C SER A 189 -12.17 0.71 20.18
N LEU A 190 -10.89 0.89 20.50
CA LEU A 190 -10.47 1.16 21.87
C LEU A 190 -10.18 2.64 22.00
N CYS A 191 -11.22 3.37 22.37
CA CYS A 191 -11.10 4.78 22.61
C CYS A 191 -10.06 5.08 23.70
N GLY A 192 -9.12 5.96 23.37
CA GLY A 192 -8.09 6.44 24.26
C GLY A 192 -6.71 5.82 24.02
N ASN A 193 -6.54 5.02 22.97
CA ASN A 193 -5.26 4.44 22.57
C ASN A 193 -4.46 5.36 21.62
N GLY A 194 -5.08 6.45 21.14
CA GLY A 194 -4.50 7.47 20.28
C GLY A 194 -4.60 7.18 18.77
N ILE A 195 -5.25 6.09 18.39
CA ILE A 195 -5.44 5.62 17.01
C ILE A 195 -6.94 5.64 16.72
N THR A 196 -7.37 6.49 15.79
CA THR A 196 -8.77 6.56 15.39
C THR A 196 -9.18 5.30 14.65
N GLU A 197 -10.13 4.57 15.23
CA GLU A 197 -10.58 3.27 14.77
C GLU A 197 -12.01 3.31 14.22
N SER A 198 -12.51 2.18 13.71
CA SER A 198 -13.85 2.11 13.14
C SER A 198 -14.90 2.43 14.22
N GLY A 199 -15.72 3.45 13.98
CA GLY A 199 -16.73 3.93 14.92
C GLY A 199 -16.31 5.17 15.72
N GLU A 200 -15.03 5.55 15.66
CA GLU A 200 -14.51 6.77 16.27
C GLU A 200 -14.38 7.88 15.23
N GLU A 201 -14.50 9.14 15.65
CA GLU A 201 -14.21 10.30 14.79
C GLU A 201 -12.82 10.90 15.05
N CYS A 202 -12.26 10.62 16.23
CA CYS A 202 -10.94 11.03 16.67
C CYS A 202 -10.53 10.21 17.90
N ASP A 203 -9.23 10.09 18.18
CA ASP A 203 -8.76 9.56 19.45
C ASP A 203 -7.58 10.37 20.00
N CYS A 204 -7.82 11.11 21.09
CA CYS A 204 -6.82 11.95 21.75
C CYS A 204 -6.28 11.36 23.06
N GLY A 205 -6.75 10.18 23.47
CA GLY A 205 -6.36 9.54 24.73
C GLY A 205 -7.30 9.85 25.91
N THR A 206 -6.69 9.94 27.09
CA THR A 206 -7.38 10.34 28.34
C THR A 206 -7.66 11.83 28.39
N TYR A 207 -8.57 12.28 29.26
CA TYR A 207 -8.88 13.71 29.48
C TYR A 207 -7.63 14.61 29.58
N LEU A 208 -6.63 14.21 30.37
CA LEU A 208 -5.39 14.99 30.55
C LEU A 208 -4.54 15.06 29.28
N THR A 209 -4.49 13.97 28.50
CA THR A 209 -3.77 13.91 27.22
C THR A 209 -4.48 14.75 26.18
N CYS A 210 -5.79 14.61 26.06
CA CYS A 210 -6.61 15.31 25.07
C CYS A 210 -6.48 16.82 25.17
N ASN A 211 -6.58 17.39 26.37
CA ASN A 211 -6.45 18.85 26.54
C ASN A 211 -5.10 19.42 26.08
N ARG A 212 -4.06 18.58 25.92
CA ARG A 212 -2.74 18.99 25.42
C ARG A 212 -2.53 18.67 23.96
N VAL A 213 -2.95 17.48 23.51
CA VAL A 213 -2.63 16.95 22.18
C VAL A 213 -3.69 17.35 21.17
N ASP A 214 -4.96 17.28 21.55
CA ASP A 214 -6.08 17.56 20.67
C ASP A 214 -7.33 17.95 21.49
N PRO A 215 -7.50 19.25 21.82
CA PRO A 215 -8.63 19.72 22.59
C PRO A 215 -9.96 19.62 21.82
N CYS A 216 -9.91 19.30 20.52
CA CYS A 216 -11.08 19.18 19.66
C CYS A 216 -11.82 17.84 19.84
N CYS A 217 -11.16 16.86 20.45
CA CYS A 217 -11.65 15.49 20.58
C CYS A 217 -12.10 15.16 22.00
N ALA A 218 -13.24 14.49 22.13
CA ALA A 218 -13.74 13.97 23.40
C ALA A 218 -12.85 12.81 23.86
N PRO A 219 -12.39 12.81 25.13
CA PRO A 219 -11.53 11.75 25.64
C PRO A 219 -12.32 10.44 25.84
N ARG A 220 -11.61 9.37 26.18
CA ARG A 220 -12.21 8.04 26.47
C ARG A 220 -13.25 7.97 27.59
N ASP A 221 -13.36 9.01 28.38
CA ASP A 221 -14.34 9.14 29.45
C ASP A 221 -15.52 10.05 29.06
N GLY A 222 -15.58 10.45 27.78
CA GLY A 222 -16.55 11.42 27.26
C GLY A 222 -16.21 12.86 27.67
N TYR A 223 -16.94 13.82 27.11
CA TYR A 223 -16.84 15.22 27.51
C TYR A 223 -18.20 15.89 27.45
N GLU A 224 -18.72 16.34 28.60
CA GLU A 224 -20.06 16.93 28.70
C GLU A 224 -21.14 16.00 28.09
N SER A 225 -21.74 16.40 26.97
CA SER A 225 -22.73 15.61 26.23
C SER A 225 -22.15 14.85 25.04
N ASP A 226 -20.87 15.02 24.74
CA ASP A 226 -20.20 14.33 23.64
C ASP A 226 -19.73 12.94 24.07
N GLU A 227 -20.03 11.95 23.22
CA GLU A 227 -19.58 10.57 23.40
C GLU A 227 -18.06 10.47 23.29
N GLU A 228 -17.49 9.43 23.90
CA GLU A 228 -16.05 9.17 23.84
C GLU A 228 -15.53 9.07 22.39
N CYS A 229 -14.32 9.57 22.13
CA CYS A 229 -13.69 9.53 20.80
C CYS A 229 -14.52 10.13 19.65
N THR A 230 -15.35 11.11 19.98
CA THR A 230 -16.05 11.94 18.99
C THR A 230 -15.55 13.39 19.02
N ILE A 231 -15.78 14.13 17.94
CA ILE A 231 -15.50 15.58 17.95
C ILE A 231 -16.37 16.24 19.02
N ARG A 232 -15.81 17.15 19.82
CA ARG A 232 -16.53 17.88 20.88
C ARG A 232 -17.53 18.89 20.32
N ARG A 233 -18.66 18.42 19.82
CA ARG A 233 -19.71 19.26 19.20
C ARG A 233 -20.42 20.13 20.22
N SER A 234 -20.48 19.71 21.49
CA SER A 234 -20.94 20.56 22.60
C SER A 234 -20.19 21.90 22.67
N SER A 235 -18.91 21.90 22.28
CA SER A 235 -18.03 23.08 22.25
C SER A 235 -18.08 23.85 20.90
N GLY A 236 -18.98 23.47 19.98
CA GLY A 236 -19.10 24.07 18.65
C GLY A 236 -18.01 23.65 17.66
N TYR A 237 -17.26 22.59 17.95
CA TYR A 237 -16.19 22.10 17.08
C TYR A 237 -16.74 21.20 15.98
N VAL A 238 -16.04 21.17 14.84
CA VAL A 238 -16.48 20.43 13.65
C VAL A 238 -15.42 19.47 13.11
N CYS A 239 -14.18 19.56 13.60
CA CYS A 239 -13.08 18.73 13.16
C CYS A 239 -11.96 18.64 14.21
N SER A 240 -11.03 17.71 14.00
CA SER A 240 -9.77 17.60 14.75
C SER A 240 -8.56 17.85 13.83
N PRO A 241 -7.58 18.69 14.24
CA PRO A 241 -6.29 18.86 13.56
C PRO A 241 -5.43 17.59 13.51
N LYS A 242 -5.63 16.66 14.45
CA LYS A 242 -4.91 15.38 14.49
C LYS A 242 -5.44 14.43 13.41
N GLU A 243 -6.75 14.46 13.19
CA GLU A 243 -7.42 13.59 12.23
C GLU A 243 -7.48 14.18 10.81
N SER A 244 -7.44 15.51 10.71
CA SER A 244 -7.43 16.20 9.43
C SER A 244 -6.40 17.32 9.34
N PRO A 245 -5.55 17.32 8.30
CA PRO A 245 -4.66 18.43 8.00
C PRO A 245 -5.38 19.70 7.49
N CYS A 246 -6.67 19.60 7.15
CA CYS A 246 -7.53 20.75 6.80
C CYS A 246 -8.41 21.21 7.96
N CYS A 247 -8.12 20.77 9.18
CA CYS A 247 -8.68 21.36 10.38
C CYS A 247 -7.68 22.35 10.99
N ALA A 248 -8.14 23.56 11.28
CA ALA A 248 -7.36 24.56 11.97
C ALA A 248 -7.32 24.27 13.48
N THR A 249 -6.33 24.82 14.18
CA THR A 249 -6.08 24.56 15.61
C THR A 249 -7.21 25.00 16.54
N ASN A 250 -8.16 25.80 16.04
CA ASN A 250 -9.39 26.18 16.73
C ASN A 250 -10.55 25.20 16.48
N CYS A 251 -10.27 23.99 15.98
CA CYS A 251 -11.24 22.92 15.74
C CYS A 251 -12.30 23.26 14.68
N GLN A 252 -11.96 24.19 13.77
CA GLN A 252 -12.79 24.60 12.65
C GLN A 252 -12.14 24.23 11.32
N VAL A 253 -12.93 24.12 10.26
CA VAL A 253 -12.41 23.93 8.91
C VAL A 253 -11.44 25.06 8.58
N ASP A 254 -10.25 24.70 8.13
CA ASP A 254 -9.24 25.69 7.75
C ASP A 254 -9.67 26.42 6.47
N SER A 255 -9.93 27.72 6.57
CA SER A 255 -10.32 28.59 5.46
C SER A 255 -9.18 28.84 4.45
N ASN A 256 -7.94 28.49 4.80
CA ASN A 256 -6.79 28.69 3.92
C ASN A 256 -6.78 27.65 2.78
N THR A 257 -7.23 28.09 1.60
CA THR A 257 -7.29 27.24 0.40
C THR A 257 -5.92 26.86 -0.17
N SER A 258 -4.83 27.47 0.31
CA SER A 258 -3.46 27.20 -0.13
C SER A 258 -2.71 26.26 0.84
N ARG A 259 -3.32 25.88 1.96
CA ARG A 259 -2.72 24.94 2.91
C ARG A 259 -2.64 23.56 2.28
N ALA A 260 -1.44 23.00 2.21
CA ALA A 260 -1.27 21.62 1.76
C ALA A 260 -1.79 20.63 2.78
N CYS A 261 -2.48 19.61 2.29
CA CYS A 261 -3.18 18.65 3.13
C CYS A 261 -2.84 17.19 2.82
N GLY A 262 -1.96 16.92 1.86
CA GLY A 262 -1.53 15.56 1.57
C GLY A 262 -0.35 15.53 0.62
N ALA A 263 0.35 14.40 0.63
CA ALA A 263 1.32 14.09 -0.42
C ALA A 263 0.58 13.89 -1.75
N THR A 264 1.13 14.46 -2.81
CA THR A 264 0.75 14.15 -4.18
C THR A 264 1.03 12.67 -4.44
N LEU A 265 0.00 11.87 -4.74
CA LEU A 265 0.11 10.41 -4.85
C LEU A 265 0.59 9.96 -6.23
N LEU A 266 0.23 10.73 -7.26
CA LEU A 266 0.59 10.49 -8.66
C LEU A 266 1.47 11.64 -9.16
N GLU A 267 2.47 11.37 -9.99
CA GLU A 267 3.32 12.44 -10.53
C GLU A 267 2.55 13.48 -11.36
N CYS A 268 1.41 13.08 -11.93
CA CYS A 268 0.50 13.92 -12.71
C CYS A 268 -0.61 14.59 -11.89
N ASP A 269 -0.57 14.47 -10.57
CA ASP A 269 -1.45 15.21 -9.66
C ASP A 269 -0.79 16.53 -9.26
N ASP A 270 -1.56 17.60 -9.16
CA ASP A 270 -1.11 18.85 -8.56
C ASP A 270 -1.05 18.73 -7.03
N ARG A 271 -0.54 19.75 -6.35
CA ARG A 271 -0.46 19.79 -4.89
C ARG A 271 -1.86 19.74 -4.27
N ARG A 272 -2.08 18.76 -3.40
CA ARG A 272 -3.33 18.65 -2.63
C ARG A 272 -3.40 19.76 -1.59
N SER A 273 -4.38 20.65 -1.75
CA SER A 273 -4.60 21.78 -0.85
C SER A 273 -6.03 21.79 -0.33
N CYS A 274 -6.24 22.34 0.88
CA CYS A 274 -7.56 22.47 1.48
C CYS A 274 -8.48 23.33 0.59
N ASN A 275 -9.79 23.08 0.62
CA ASN A 275 -10.75 23.83 -0.19
C ASN A 275 -11.45 24.95 0.60
N GLY A 276 -11.10 25.17 1.86
CA GLY A 276 -11.72 26.17 2.73
C GLY A 276 -13.13 25.84 3.22
N LYS A 277 -13.69 24.70 2.81
CA LYS A 277 -15.11 24.34 3.01
C LYS A 277 -15.33 23.00 3.69
N SER A 278 -14.33 22.13 3.68
CA SER A 278 -14.41 20.80 4.28
C SER A 278 -13.12 20.48 5.04
N GLN A 279 -13.28 19.76 6.15
CA GLN A 279 -12.18 19.10 6.81
C GLN A 279 -11.56 17.98 5.97
N ARG A 280 -12.21 17.46 4.92
CA ARG A 280 -11.60 16.43 4.08
C ARG A 280 -10.63 17.07 3.09
N CYS A 281 -9.38 16.61 3.09
CA CYS A 281 -8.41 16.99 2.07
C CYS A 281 -8.91 16.51 0.70
N PRO A 282 -9.23 17.41 -0.24
CA PRO A 282 -9.76 17.02 -1.53
C PRO A 282 -8.75 16.17 -2.32
N LEU A 283 -9.24 15.45 -3.34
CA LEU A 283 -8.36 14.84 -4.33
C LEU A 283 -7.57 15.94 -5.05
N ALA A 284 -6.36 15.61 -5.49
CA ALA A 284 -5.58 16.53 -6.29
C ALA A 284 -6.31 16.85 -7.60
N PHE A 285 -6.16 18.09 -8.07
CA PHE A 285 -6.47 18.38 -9.46
C PHE A 285 -5.40 17.76 -10.35
N PRO A 286 -5.75 17.26 -11.54
CA PRO A 286 -4.75 16.81 -12.49
C PRO A 286 -3.89 17.99 -12.94
N LYS A 287 -2.58 17.76 -13.10
CA LYS A 287 -1.69 18.70 -13.79
C LYS A 287 -2.16 18.90 -15.24
N PRO A 288 -1.79 20.03 -15.87
CA PRO A 288 -2.10 20.27 -17.28
C PRO A 288 -1.64 19.11 -18.16
N ASP A 289 -2.48 18.73 -19.12
CA ASP A 289 -2.12 17.73 -20.13
C ASP A 289 -0.84 18.16 -20.86
N GLY A 290 0.06 17.20 -21.12
CA GLY A 290 1.39 17.47 -21.68
C GLY A 290 2.47 17.81 -20.65
N THR A 291 2.16 17.82 -19.35
CA THR A 291 3.20 17.93 -18.32
C THR A 291 4.06 16.67 -18.29
N SER A 292 5.38 16.82 -18.23
CA SER A 292 6.31 15.69 -18.18
C SER A 292 6.19 14.87 -16.89
N CYS A 293 6.32 13.55 -17.01
CA CYS A 293 6.29 12.59 -15.90
C CYS A 293 7.09 11.32 -16.23
N GLN A 294 7.34 10.48 -15.23
CA GLN A 294 8.16 9.27 -15.28
C GLN A 294 9.56 9.55 -15.87
N SER A 295 10.33 10.41 -15.21
CA SER A 295 11.68 10.83 -15.64
C SER A 295 11.73 11.28 -17.11
N ASP A 296 10.77 12.10 -17.52
CA ASP A 296 10.62 12.66 -18.87
C ASP A 296 10.35 11.66 -20.01
N SER A 297 9.99 10.41 -19.66
CA SER A 297 9.61 9.40 -20.66
C SER A 297 8.14 9.48 -21.09
N ARG A 298 7.29 10.12 -20.28
CA ARG A 298 5.84 10.22 -20.50
C ARG A 298 5.31 11.61 -20.19
N LEU A 299 4.06 11.81 -20.58
CA LEU A 299 3.28 13.02 -20.36
C LEU A 299 2.00 12.70 -19.61
N CYS A 300 1.56 13.67 -18.83
CA CYS A 300 0.27 13.65 -18.16
C CYS A 300 -0.85 13.80 -19.18
N SER A 301 -1.87 12.94 -19.09
CA SER A 301 -3.13 13.07 -19.81
C SER A 301 -4.27 12.71 -18.87
N ARG A 302 -5.18 13.67 -18.65
CA ARG A 302 -6.33 13.55 -17.74
C ARG A 302 -5.93 13.05 -16.33
N GLY A 303 -4.79 13.54 -15.82
CA GLY A 303 -4.24 13.16 -14.51
C GLY A 303 -3.47 11.85 -14.46
N SER A 304 -3.35 11.12 -15.57
CA SER A 304 -2.57 9.88 -15.64
C SER A 304 -1.23 10.09 -16.34
N CYS A 305 -0.15 9.53 -15.78
CA CYS A 305 1.17 9.53 -16.41
C CYS A 305 1.28 8.36 -17.41
N ASN A 306 0.59 8.44 -18.55
CA ASN A 306 0.56 7.34 -19.51
C ASN A 306 0.82 7.76 -20.96
N GLN A 307 0.68 9.04 -21.29
CA GLN A 307 0.80 9.51 -22.67
C GLN A 307 2.26 9.51 -23.09
N SER A 308 2.56 8.99 -24.29
CA SER A 308 3.93 9.01 -24.80
C SER A 308 4.36 10.44 -25.13
N VAL A 309 5.60 10.80 -24.80
CA VAL A 309 6.20 12.08 -25.23
C VAL A 309 6.22 12.23 -26.76
N CYS A 310 6.19 11.13 -27.50
CA CYS A 310 6.15 11.14 -28.97
C CYS A 310 4.93 11.94 -29.49
N LEU A 311 3.79 11.86 -28.81
CA LEU A 311 2.56 12.53 -29.23
C LEU A 311 2.68 14.06 -29.17
N PHE A 312 3.48 14.59 -28.24
CA PHE A 312 3.75 16.03 -28.18
C PHE A 312 4.52 16.53 -29.41
N PHE A 313 5.34 15.67 -30.01
CA PHE A 313 6.04 15.96 -31.27
C PHE A 313 5.21 15.60 -32.51
N GLY A 314 3.93 15.23 -32.37
CA GLY A 314 3.08 14.79 -33.48
C GLY A 314 3.49 13.42 -34.04
N LEU A 315 4.11 12.58 -33.23
CA LEU A 315 4.61 11.26 -33.60
C LEU A 315 3.87 10.16 -32.83
N ASN A 316 3.64 9.02 -33.47
CA ASN A 316 3.11 7.84 -32.80
C ASN A 316 4.24 7.04 -32.15
N ALA A 317 3.98 6.54 -30.94
CA ALA A 317 4.85 5.58 -30.29
C ALA A 317 4.78 4.25 -31.07
N ASN A 318 5.82 3.93 -31.84
CA ASN A 318 5.84 2.73 -32.68
C ASN A 318 6.84 1.72 -32.13
N ALA A 319 6.38 0.58 -31.63
CA ALA A 319 7.23 -0.54 -31.21
C ALA A 319 7.76 -1.34 -32.41
N LYS A 320 8.48 -0.69 -33.35
CA LYS A 320 9.08 -1.37 -34.50
C LYS A 320 10.57 -1.65 -34.29
N LYS A 321 10.88 -2.58 -33.37
CA LYS A 321 12.03 -3.54 -33.34
C LYS A 321 12.32 -4.01 -31.90
N LYS A 322 12.99 -5.16 -31.77
CA LYS A 322 13.49 -5.84 -30.55
C LYS A 322 14.49 -5.00 -29.71
N ILE A 323 14.17 -3.75 -29.40
CA ILE A 323 14.88 -2.90 -28.45
C ILE A 323 13.79 -2.31 -27.54
N ASN A 324 13.33 -3.12 -26.58
CA ASN A 324 12.13 -2.85 -25.77
C ASN A 324 12.29 -1.67 -24.78
N CYS A 325 13.44 -0.99 -24.75
CA CYS A 325 13.74 0.09 -23.80
C CYS A 325 14.01 1.45 -24.46
N ALA A 326 13.79 1.58 -25.78
CA ALA A 326 13.98 2.86 -26.49
C ALA A 326 12.62 3.49 -26.83
N MET A 327 12.50 4.81 -26.66
CA MET A 327 11.36 5.56 -27.19
C MET A 327 11.48 5.61 -28.72
N CYS A 328 10.53 5.00 -29.42
CA CYS A 328 10.48 4.99 -30.87
C CYS A 328 9.30 5.83 -31.35
N ALA A 329 9.58 6.81 -32.21
CA ALA A 329 8.60 7.77 -32.71
C ALA A 329 8.50 7.67 -34.24
N ALA A 330 7.29 7.72 -34.79
CA ALA A 330 7.06 7.70 -36.24
C ALA A 330 6.02 8.76 -36.64
N ASN A 331 6.15 9.31 -37.85
CA ASN A 331 5.19 10.28 -38.40
C ASN A 331 3.80 9.65 -38.57
N TYR A 332 2.75 10.47 -38.36
CA TYR A 332 1.39 10.08 -38.71
C TYR A 332 1.30 9.72 -40.21
N GLY A 333 0.92 8.47 -40.51
CA GLY A 333 0.48 8.07 -41.85
C GLY A 333 1.53 7.56 -42.84
N ILE A 334 2.69 7.08 -42.40
CA ILE A 334 3.62 6.35 -43.28
C ILE A 334 3.84 4.94 -42.71
N PRO A 335 3.58 3.86 -43.49
CA PRO A 335 3.59 2.48 -43.01
C PRO A 335 4.93 2.02 -42.45
#